data_AF-A0A961CBC1-F1
#
_entry.id   AF-A0A961CBC1-F1
#
_cell.length_a   1.000
_cell.length_b   1.000
_cell.length_c   1.000
_cell.angle_alpha   90.00
_cell.angle_beta   90.00
_cell.angle_gamma   90.00
#
_symmetry.space_group_name_H-M   'P 1'
#
loop_
_entity.id
_entity.type
_entity.pdbx_description
1 polymer ?
#
loop_
_entity_poly.entity_id
_entity_poly.type
_entity_poly.pdbx_seq_one_letter_code
_entity_poly.pdbx_strand_id
1 'polypeptide(L)'
;MSYRIKQLCVSGFRGFGRSVELDLDGDVIILYGVNGSGKTSLMDSILWVLTGSIARLGSAPEIVSRYSSAGEARVEAVLESSSGSRIRVIRRHDGKDASLSLQVDDLDAVRGPSAEGALLEALWPDAQLAQDPSEALVRSLTRAVYLQQDAVRDFVEADGEEERFRVVGEIVGAGRAGELSSQLASARNRWSRGTTAVEKEADPRRAQLTQLRAKAANLDAVELDTDSLNTVWRTWLRQAASILGEAMEASDRSRHLDRILTALRLEQGRL
;
A
#
# COMPACT_ATOMS: atom_id res chain seq x y z
N MET A 1 14.65 2.86 22.43
CA MET A 1 15.52 2.38 23.52
C MET A 1 16.55 1.45 22.91
N SER A 2 17.80 1.43 23.38
CA SER A 2 18.83 0.55 22.81
C SER A 2 18.92 -0.74 23.62
N TYR A 3 18.74 -1.88 22.96
CA TYR A 3 18.89 -3.22 23.54
C TYR A 3 20.24 -3.82 23.13
N ARG A 4 20.91 -4.48 24.07
CA ARG A 4 22.11 -5.29 23.83
C ARG A 4 21.80 -6.76 24.02
N ILE A 5 22.30 -7.61 23.13
CA ILE A 5 22.22 -9.07 23.30
C ILE A 5 23.22 -9.48 24.37
N LYS A 6 22.75 -10.17 25.42
CA LYS A 6 23.56 -10.64 26.55
C LYS A 6 23.87 -12.12 26.44
N GLN A 7 22.91 -12.92 25.97
CA GLN A 7 23.07 -14.36 25.85
C GLN A 7 22.37 -14.87 24.60
N LEU A 8 22.93 -15.94 24.02
CA LEU A 8 22.34 -16.64 22.90
C LEU A 8 22.45 -18.15 23.10
N CYS A 9 21.33 -18.85 23.02
CA CYS A 9 21.28 -20.30 23.00
C CYS A 9 20.75 -20.78 21.64
N VAL A 10 21.54 -21.61 20.96
CA VAL A 10 21.27 -22.08 19.60
C VAL A 10 21.24 -23.60 19.61
N SER A 11 20.18 -24.22 19.09
CA SER A 11 20.03 -25.68 19.02
C SER A 11 19.34 -26.10 17.73
N GLY A 12 19.84 -27.14 17.07
CA GLY A 12 19.25 -27.69 15.85
C GLY A 12 19.16 -26.69 14.69
N PHE A 13 19.97 -25.63 14.70
CA PHE A 13 19.92 -24.53 13.73
C PHE A 13 21.17 -24.57 12.84
N ARG A 14 21.00 -24.84 11.54
CA ARG A 14 22.09 -24.89 10.55
C ARG A 14 23.32 -25.68 11.02
N GLY A 15 24.47 -25.03 11.18
CA GLY A 15 25.72 -25.65 11.65
C GLY A 15 25.68 -26.13 13.11
N PHE A 16 24.70 -25.70 13.90
CA PHE A 16 24.53 -26.09 15.30
C PHE A 16 23.55 -27.27 15.42
N GLY A 17 24.05 -28.49 15.25
CA GLY A 17 23.23 -29.69 15.47
C GLY A 17 22.85 -29.93 16.94
N ARG A 18 23.75 -29.55 17.87
CA ARG A 18 23.53 -29.64 19.33
C ARG A 18 23.29 -28.25 19.91
N SER A 19 22.71 -28.23 21.12
CA SER A 19 22.55 -26.99 21.88
C SER A 19 23.90 -26.42 22.28
N VAL A 20 24.09 -25.13 22.01
CA VAL A 20 25.23 -24.32 22.42
C VAL A 20 24.70 -23.06 23.08
N GLU A 21 25.25 -22.73 24.25
CA GLU A 21 24.99 -21.50 24.96
C GLU A 21 26.21 -20.58 24.86
N LEU A 22 25.97 -19.32 24.53
CA LEU A 22 27.00 -18.32 24.27
C LEU A 22 26.70 -17.09 25.11
N ASP A 23 27.68 -16.72 25.94
CA ASP A 23 27.69 -15.45 26.63
C ASP A 23 28.14 -14.36 25.66
N LEU A 24 27.31 -13.35 25.50
CA LEU A 24 27.53 -12.18 24.65
C LEU A 24 27.56 -10.89 25.48
N ASP A 25 27.76 -10.97 26.80
CA ASP A 25 27.89 -9.80 27.67
C ASP A 25 29.30 -9.18 27.63
N GLY A 26 29.75 -8.86 26.42
CA GLY A 26 31.02 -8.18 26.16
C GLY A 26 30.82 -6.92 25.32
N ASP A 27 31.71 -5.94 25.48
CA ASP A 27 31.76 -4.77 24.60
C ASP A 27 32.38 -5.10 23.24
N VAL A 28 33.31 -6.06 23.21
CA VAL A 28 33.90 -6.61 22.00
C VAL A 28 33.98 -8.12 22.14
N ILE A 29 33.38 -8.83 21.18
CA ILE A 29 33.36 -10.30 21.14
C ILE A 29 34.01 -10.74 19.84
N ILE A 30 35.04 -11.59 19.95
CA ILE A 30 35.78 -12.11 18.80
C ILE A 30 35.36 -13.55 18.56
N LEU A 31 34.76 -13.79 17.40
CA LEU A 31 34.38 -15.13 16.97
C LEU A 31 35.45 -15.71 16.04
N TYR A 32 36.25 -16.64 16.56
CA TYR A 32 37.34 -17.29 15.82
C TYR A 32 37.02 -18.76 15.54
N GLY A 33 37.44 -19.25 14.36
CA GLY A 33 37.33 -20.64 13.97
C GLY A 33 37.59 -20.83 12.48
N VAL A 34 37.77 -22.07 12.05
CA VAL A 34 37.94 -22.41 10.63
C VAL A 34 36.67 -22.13 9.81
N ASN A 35 36.80 -22.03 8.48
CA ASN A 35 35.62 -21.94 7.62
C ASN A 35 34.75 -23.19 7.79
N GLY A 36 33.44 -23.01 7.82
CA GLY A 36 32.48 -24.09 8.12
C GLY A 36 32.27 -24.38 9.60
N SER A 37 32.95 -23.71 10.54
CA SER A 37 32.78 -23.93 11.99
C SER A 37 31.48 -23.37 12.59
N GLY A 38 30.55 -22.88 11.77
CA GLY A 38 29.28 -22.29 12.23
C GLY A 38 29.29 -20.79 12.53
N LYS A 39 30.39 -20.06 12.26
CA LYS A 39 30.45 -18.59 12.48
C LYS A 39 29.32 -17.84 11.80
N THR A 40 29.09 -18.11 10.52
CA THR A 40 28.00 -17.47 9.77
C THR A 40 26.64 -17.98 10.23
N SER A 41 26.53 -19.25 10.65
CA SER A 41 25.30 -19.77 11.25
C SER A 41 24.97 -19.07 12.57
N LEU A 42 25.98 -18.62 13.32
CA LEU A 42 25.76 -17.88 14.56
C LEU A 42 25.12 -16.53 14.25
N MET A 43 25.70 -15.80 13.30
CA MET A 43 25.16 -14.52 12.86
C MET A 43 23.74 -14.66 12.28
N ASP A 44 23.51 -15.70 11.47
CA ASP A 44 22.17 -16.02 10.97
C ASP A 44 21.18 -16.29 12.10
N SER A 45 21.60 -16.98 13.17
CA SER A 45 20.71 -17.29 14.29
C SER A 45 20.25 -16.04 15.03
N ILE A 46 21.14 -15.04 15.17
CA ILE A 46 20.83 -13.74 15.76
C ILE A 46 19.84 -12.98 14.88
N LEU A 47 20.07 -12.93 13.56
CA LEU A 47 19.12 -12.30 12.65
C LEU A 47 17.76 -13.00 12.73
N TRP A 48 17.76 -14.32 12.64
CA TRP A 48 16.56 -15.12 12.59
C TRP A 48 15.71 -15.03 13.87
N VAL A 49 16.32 -15.06 15.05
CA VAL A 49 15.56 -14.95 16.30
C VAL A 49 14.88 -13.58 16.43
N LEU A 50 15.51 -12.51 15.94
CA LEU A 50 14.99 -11.15 16.01
C LEU A 50 13.98 -10.81 14.91
N THR A 51 14.10 -11.41 13.73
CA THR A 51 13.29 -11.01 12.56
C THR A 51 12.45 -12.12 11.94
N GLY A 52 12.75 -13.38 12.27
CA GLY A 52 12.15 -14.54 11.62
C GLY A 52 12.62 -14.82 10.20
N SER A 53 13.47 -13.98 9.63
CA SER A 53 13.94 -14.12 8.26
C SER A 53 15.45 -13.93 8.15
N ILE A 54 16.03 -14.53 7.11
CA ILE A 54 17.45 -14.39 6.80
C ILE A 54 17.53 -14.02 5.32
N ALA A 55 17.68 -12.73 5.02
CA ALA A 55 17.56 -12.18 3.67
C ALA A 55 18.40 -12.93 2.63
N ARG A 56 19.64 -13.30 2.99
CA ARG A 56 20.58 -14.02 2.10
C ARG A 56 20.16 -15.46 1.74
N LEU A 57 19.17 -16.04 2.42
CA LEU A 57 18.69 -17.41 2.18
C LEU A 57 17.39 -17.48 1.40
N GLY A 58 16.80 -16.33 1.04
CA GLY A 58 15.55 -16.28 0.29
C GLY A 58 14.33 -16.72 1.10
N SER A 59 13.27 -17.10 0.39
CA SER A 59 11.91 -17.30 0.93
C SER A 59 11.64 -18.66 1.59
N ALA A 60 12.49 -19.68 1.35
CA ALA A 60 12.34 -21.02 1.92
C ALA A 60 13.67 -21.56 2.45
N PRO A 61 14.26 -20.94 3.48
CA PRO A 61 15.56 -21.35 4.01
C PRO A 61 15.47 -22.71 4.73
N GLU A 62 16.39 -23.63 4.41
CA GLU A 62 16.63 -24.85 5.21
C GLU A 62 17.30 -24.44 6.53
N ILE A 63 16.47 -24.07 7.52
CA ILE A 63 16.92 -23.57 8.83
C ILE A 63 17.26 -24.72 9.78
N VAL A 64 16.47 -25.80 9.74
CA VAL A 64 16.65 -26.96 10.60
C VAL A 64 17.93 -27.70 10.23
N SER A 65 18.80 -27.91 11.21
CA SER A 65 20.02 -28.69 11.03
C SER A 65 19.68 -30.15 10.75
N ARG A 66 20.33 -30.73 9.75
CA ARG A 66 20.26 -32.19 9.48
C ARG A 66 20.80 -33.04 10.62
N TYR A 67 21.55 -32.43 11.54
CA TYR A 67 22.09 -33.07 12.73
C TYR A 67 21.27 -32.77 13.99
N SER A 68 20.10 -32.12 13.86
CA SER A 68 19.20 -31.87 14.98
C SER A 68 18.61 -33.18 15.49
N SER A 69 18.86 -33.51 16.75
CA SER A 69 18.25 -34.69 17.39
C SER A 69 16.77 -34.51 17.68
N ALA A 70 16.29 -33.27 17.80
CA ALA A 70 14.90 -32.95 18.09
C ALA A 70 14.04 -32.77 16.82
N GLY A 71 14.67 -32.70 15.64
CA GLY A 71 13.96 -32.39 14.39
C GLY A 71 13.48 -30.93 14.29
N GLU A 72 13.83 -30.07 15.25
CA GLU A 72 13.51 -28.65 15.24
C GLU A 72 14.78 -27.78 15.35
N ALA A 73 14.68 -26.56 14.86
CA ALA A 73 15.58 -25.46 15.16
C ALA A 73 14.99 -24.60 16.29
N ARG A 74 15.81 -24.28 17.29
CA ARG A 74 15.46 -23.41 18.39
C ARG A 74 16.59 -22.40 18.61
N VAL A 75 16.23 -21.12 18.62
CA VAL A 75 17.14 -20.04 18.99
C VAL A 75 16.49 -19.21 20.08
N GLU A 76 17.26 -18.94 21.12
CA GLU A 76 16.87 -18.10 22.26
C GLU A 76 17.90 -16.99 22.42
N ALA A 77 17.43 -15.75 22.48
CA ALA A 77 18.24 -14.57 22.76
C ALA A 77 17.72 -13.86 24.00
N VAL A 78 18.63 -13.48 24.89
CA VAL A 78 18.35 -12.58 26.01
C VAL A 78 18.92 -11.22 25.66
N LEU A 79 18.08 -10.19 25.66
CA LEU A 79 18.48 -8.82 25.44
C LEU A 79 18.20 -7.97 26.68
N GLU A 80 19.05 -6.99 26.91
CA GLU A 80 18.93 -6.04 28.03
C GLU A 80 18.94 -4.62 27.49
N SER A 81 17.96 -3.83 27.92
CA SER A 81 17.86 -2.40 27.60
C SER A 81 18.81 -1.59 28.48
N SER A 82 19.17 -0.38 28.04
CA SER A 82 19.90 0.59 28.87
C SER A 82 19.17 0.97 30.17
N SER A 83 17.85 0.75 30.25
CA SER A 83 17.04 0.95 31.46
C SER A 83 17.03 -0.25 32.42
N GLY A 84 17.67 -1.36 32.05
CA GLY A 84 17.72 -2.60 32.84
C GLY A 84 16.59 -3.60 32.55
N SER A 85 15.59 -3.25 31.74
CA SER A 85 14.56 -4.21 31.32
C SER A 85 15.16 -5.29 30.43
N ARG A 86 14.79 -6.55 30.71
CA ARG A 86 15.28 -7.74 30.01
C ARG A 86 14.17 -8.35 29.19
N ILE A 87 14.48 -8.68 27.94
CA ILE A 87 13.59 -9.44 27.08
C ILE A 87 14.23 -10.76 26.70
N ARG A 88 13.45 -11.83 26.81
CA ARG A 88 13.83 -13.17 26.35
C ARG A 88 12.99 -13.51 25.14
N VAL A 89 13.67 -13.71 24.01
CA VAL A 89 13.07 -14.01 22.71
C VAL A 89 13.41 -15.44 22.34
N ILE A 90 12.40 -16.27 22.11
CA ILE A 90 12.59 -17.66 21.69
C ILE A 90 11.84 -17.88 20.40
N ARG A 91 12.56 -18.30 19.35
CA ARG A 91 11.98 -18.70 18.08
C ARG A 91 12.26 -20.18 17.83
N ARG A 92 11.24 -20.91 17.39
CA ARG A 92 11.31 -22.33 17.03
C ARG A 92 10.79 -22.57 15.63
N HIS A 93 11.35 -23.55 14.94
CA HIS A 93 10.88 -24.03 13.65
C HIS A 93 11.10 -25.53 13.52
N ASP A 94 10.03 -26.28 13.25
CA ASP A 94 10.04 -27.75 13.16
C ASP A 94 10.14 -28.26 11.70
N GLY A 95 10.43 -27.36 10.76
CA GLY A 95 10.45 -27.64 9.32
C GLY A 95 9.12 -27.42 8.61
N LYS A 96 8.02 -27.18 9.35
CA LYS A 96 6.71 -26.82 8.80
C LYS A 96 6.25 -25.47 9.32
N ASP A 97 6.15 -25.36 10.63
CA ASP A 97 5.62 -24.20 11.31
C ASP A 97 6.71 -23.46 12.07
N ALA A 98 6.57 -22.14 12.18
CA ALA A 98 7.42 -21.31 13.01
C ALA A 98 6.62 -20.76 14.19
N SER A 99 7.24 -20.70 15.36
CA SER A 99 6.65 -20.07 16.54
C SER A 99 7.62 -19.09 17.18
N LEU A 100 7.05 -18.00 17.69
CA LEU A 100 7.76 -16.98 18.46
C LEU A 100 7.11 -16.86 19.84
N SER A 101 7.94 -16.81 20.87
CA SER A 101 7.55 -16.39 22.21
C SER A 101 8.48 -15.31 22.71
N LEU A 102 7.92 -14.32 23.40
CA LEU A 102 8.65 -13.22 24.01
C LEU A 102 8.22 -13.08 25.46
N GLN A 103 9.20 -12.94 26.34
CA GLN A 103 9.00 -12.66 27.75
C GLN A 103 9.69 -11.34 28.09
N VAL A 104 8.98 -10.41 28.75
CA VAL A 104 9.55 -9.15 29.24
C VAL A 104 9.66 -9.26 30.75
N ASP A 105 10.87 -9.12 31.27
CA ASP A 105 11.20 -9.23 32.69
C ASP A 105 10.58 -10.52 33.29
N ASP A 106 9.87 -10.40 34.42
CA ASP A 106 9.20 -11.51 35.09
C ASP A 106 7.73 -11.70 34.66
N LEU A 107 7.30 -11.05 33.57
CA LEU A 107 5.93 -11.20 33.06
C LEU A 107 5.74 -12.54 32.34
N ASP A 108 4.47 -12.89 32.11
CA ASP A 108 4.11 -14.07 31.32
C ASP A 108 4.56 -13.93 29.86
N ALA A 109 5.02 -15.04 29.30
CA ALA A 109 5.46 -15.06 27.91
C ALA A 109 4.26 -14.93 26.94
N VAL A 110 4.32 -13.92 26.07
CA VAL A 110 3.40 -13.76 24.94
C VAL A 110 3.86 -14.60 23.75
N ARG A 111 2.94 -14.97 22.86
CA ARG A 111 3.23 -15.84 21.70
C ARG A 111 2.59 -15.33 20.42
N GLY A 112 3.14 -15.77 19.28
CA GLY A 112 2.58 -15.52 17.96
C GLY A 112 2.57 -14.02 17.61
N PRO A 113 1.50 -13.49 16.98
CA PRO A 113 1.46 -12.10 16.53
C PRO A 113 1.67 -11.07 17.65
N SER A 114 1.18 -11.35 18.86
CA SER A 114 1.40 -10.48 20.02
C SER A 114 2.88 -10.41 20.42
N ALA A 115 3.61 -11.52 20.30
CA ALA A 115 5.06 -11.54 20.54
C ALA A 115 5.82 -10.79 19.46
N GLU A 116 5.38 -10.86 18.19
CA GLU A 116 6.00 -10.12 17.08
C GLU A 116 5.82 -8.61 17.27
N GLY A 117 4.61 -8.16 17.61
CA GLY A 117 4.33 -6.76 17.92
C GLY A 117 5.15 -6.24 19.10
N ALA A 118 5.20 -7.00 20.20
CA ALA A 118 5.99 -6.62 21.38
C ALA A 118 7.50 -6.57 21.09
N LEU A 119 8.02 -7.51 20.30
CA LEU A 119 9.43 -7.54 19.90
C LEU A 119 9.77 -6.31 19.03
N LEU A 120 8.90 -6.00 18.06
CA LEU A 120 9.05 -4.85 17.19
C LEU A 120 9.02 -3.55 18.01
N GLU A 121 8.08 -3.40 18.91
CA GLU A 121 7.97 -2.24 19.79
C GLU A 121 9.22 -2.08 20.67
N ALA A 122 9.76 -3.18 21.21
CA ALA A 122 10.97 -3.14 22.02
C ALA A 122 12.21 -2.71 21.20
N LEU A 123 12.43 -3.36 20.05
CA LEU A 123 13.63 -3.14 19.24
C LEU A 123 13.57 -1.82 18.46
N TRP A 124 12.41 -1.47 17.91
CA TRP A 124 12.25 -0.31 17.07
C TRP A 124 10.80 0.21 17.04
N PRO A 125 10.41 1.05 18.01
CA PRO A 125 9.06 1.64 18.08
C PRO A 125 8.61 2.34 16.80
N ASP A 126 9.50 3.12 16.17
CA ASP A 126 9.14 3.91 14.97
C ASP A 126 8.85 3.04 13.73
N ALA A 127 9.18 1.74 13.75
CA ALA A 127 8.83 0.84 12.67
C ALA A 127 7.32 0.72 12.47
N GLN A 128 6.51 0.99 13.51
CA GLN A 128 5.04 1.00 13.41
C GLN A 128 4.50 2.03 12.41
N LEU A 129 5.28 3.07 12.08
CA LEU A 129 4.91 4.08 11.07
C LEU A 129 5.19 3.60 9.64
N ALA A 130 5.90 2.49 9.46
CA ALA A 130 6.18 1.92 8.15
C ALA A 130 4.96 1.16 7.60
N GLN A 131 4.88 1.05 6.27
CA GLN A 131 3.82 0.26 5.62
C GLN A 131 3.92 -1.23 5.95
N ASP A 132 5.14 -1.75 5.99
CA ASP A 132 5.46 -3.08 6.52
C ASP A 132 6.50 -2.94 7.64
N PRO A 133 6.08 -2.94 8.91
CA PRO A 133 6.99 -2.79 10.04
C PRO A 133 7.99 -3.93 10.17
N SER A 134 7.58 -5.16 9.82
CA SER A 134 8.41 -6.35 9.94
C SER A 134 9.55 -6.33 8.92
N GLU A 135 9.23 -6.01 7.67
CA GLU A 135 10.20 -5.87 6.60
C GLU A 135 11.13 -4.67 6.85
N ALA A 136 10.59 -3.56 7.37
CA ALA A 136 11.40 -2.42 7.77
C ALA A 136 12.45 -2.83 8.81
N LEU A 137 12.06 -3.54 9.87
CA LEU A 137 12.98 -4.04 10.90
C LEU A 137 14.08 -4.94 10.31
N VAL A 138 13.71 -5.91 9.46
CA VAL A 138 14.66 -6.78 8.75
C VAL A 138 15.68 -5.95 7.97
N ARG A 139 15.20 -4.99 7.17
CA ARG A 139 16.06 -4.12 6.36
C ARG A 139 16.99 -3.29 7.23
N SER A 140 16.50 -2.71 8.32
CA SER A 140 17.34 -1.89 9.20
C SER A 140 18.40 -2.72 9.92
N LEU A 141 18.05 -3.88 10.45
CA LEU A 141 19.03 -4.75 11.12
C LEU A 141 20.08 -5.27 10.14
N THR A 142 19.67 -5.66 8.94
CA THR A 142 20.58 -6.17 7.91
C THR A 142 21.51 -5.08 7.35
N ARG A 143 21.08 -3.82 7.30
CA ARG A 143 21.85 -2.73 6.69
C ARG A 143 22.67 -1.91 7.69
N ALA A 144 22.12 -1.64 8.87
CA ALA A 144 22.74 -0.74 9.85
C ALA A 144 23.46 -1.46 10.99
N VAL A 145 23.08 -2.69 11.32
CA VAL A 145 23.61 -3.41 12.50
C VAL A 145 24.46 -4.61 12.09
N TYR A 146 24.08 -5.33 11.05
CA TYR A 146 24.82 -6.48 10.54
C TYR A 146 25.61 -6.14 9.28
N LEU A 147 26.88 -5.79 9.44
CA LEU A 147 27.78 -5.62 8.31
C LEU A 147 28.10 -6.99 7.71
N GLN A 148 27.41 -7.36 6.63
CA GLN A 148 27.66 -8.62 5.93
C GLN A 148 29.10 -8.65 5.40
N GLN A 149 29.67 -9.86 5.33
CA GLN A 149 31.06 -10.07 4.92
C GLN A 149 31.37 -9.44 3.54
N ASP A 150 30.37 -9.37 2.66
CA ASP A 150 30.51 -8.80 1.33
C ASP A 150 30.20 -7.29 1.28
N ALA A 151 29.54 -6.69 2.27
CA ALA A 151 29.14 -5.29 2.22
C ALA A 151 30.34 -4.31 2.15
N VAL A 152 31.45 -4.64 2.85
CA VAL A 152 32.70 -3.86 2.76
C VAL A 152 33.41 -4.11 1.43
N ARG A 153 33.31 -5.32 0.89
CA ARG A 153 33.89 -5.67 -0.40
C ARG A 153 33.14 -4.96 -1.53
N ASP A 154 31.82 -5.00 -1.52
CA ASP A 154 30.93 -4.28 -2.43
C ASP A 154 31.20 -2.77 -2.39
N PHE A 155 31.52 -2.21 -1.21
CA PHE A 155 31.96 -0.81 -1.10
C PHE A 155 33.30 -0.53 -1.82
N VAL A 156 34.28 -1.43 -1.69
CA VAL A 156 35.60 -1.28 -2.31
C VAL A 156 35.57 -1.57 -3.82
N GLU A 157 34.73 -2.51 -4.25
CA GLU A 157 34.56 -2.94 -5.64
C GLU A 157 33.53 -2.09 -6.42
N ALA A 158 32.79 -1.19 -5.76
CA ALA A 158 31.84 -0.31 -6.42
C ALA A 158 32.53 0.65 -7.39
N ASP A 159 32.27 0.47 -8.69
CA ASP A 159 32.92 1.18 -9.80
C ASP A 159 32.58 2.69 -9.87
N GLY A 160 31.53 3.17 -9.18
CA GLY A 160 31.00 4.54 -9.29
C GLY A 160 30.80 5.29 -7.97
N GLU A 161 30.87 6.62 -7.99
CA GLU A 161 30.59 7.50 -6.83
C GLU A 161 29.16 7.32 -6.29
N GLU A 162 28.18 7.17 -7.18
CA GLU A 162 26.77 6.99 -6.81
C GLU A 162 26.50 5.62 -6.15
N GLU A 163 27.18 4.58 -6.62
CA GLU A 163 27.11 3.23 -6.05
C GLU A 163 27.77 3.17 -4.67
N ARG A 164 28.97 3.77 -4.54
CA ARG A 164 29.64 3.91 -3.23
C ARG A 164 28.81 4.73 -2.24
N PHE A 165 28.21 5.83 -2.68
CA PHE A 165 27.32 6.63 -1.83
C PHE A 165 26.09 5.84 -1.38
N ARG A 166 25.54 4.99 -2.25
CA ARG A 166 24.43 4.09 -1.90
C ARG A 166 24.84 3.09 -0.82
N VAL A 167 25.97 2.41 -0.98
CA VAL A 167 26.49 1.43 -0.01
C VAL A 167 26.81 2.09 1.34
N VAL A 168 27.48 3.24 1.33
CA VAL A 168 27.75 4.02 2.57
C VAL A 168 26.46 4.51 3.20
N GLY A 169 25.51 4.99 2.39
CA GLY A 169 24.20 5.41 2.84
C GLY A 169 23.43 4.27 3.50
N GLU A 170 23.57 3.03 3.01
CA GLU A 170 22.97 1.85 3.63
C GLU A 170 23.64 1.50 4.97
N ILE A 171 24.97 1.50 5.04
CA ILE A 171 25.74 1.21 6.26
C ILE A 171 25.45 2.23 7.38
N VAL A 172 25.36 3.52 7.02
CA VAL A 172 25.13 4.62 7.98
C VAL A 172 23.63 4.83 8.23
N GLY A 173 22.75 4.09 7.55
CA GLY A 173 21.29 4.23 7.68
C GLY A 173 20.69 5.47 6.99
N ALA A 174 21.50 6.27 6.29
CA ALA A 174 21.06 7.42 5.49
C ALA A 174 20.25 7.03 4.23
N GLY A 175 20.27 5.75 3.83
CA GLY A 175 19.43 5.22 2.75
C GLY A 175 17.93 5.46 2.97
N ARG A 176 17.50 5.59 4.24
CA ARG A 176 16.12 5.95 4.59
C ARG A 176 15.71 7.33 4.08
N ALA A 177 16.61 8.31 4.09
CA ALA A 177 16.34 9.65 3.58
C ALA A 177 16.18 9.64 2.05
N GLY A 178 17.00 8.84 1.36
CA GLY A 178 16.86 8.63 -0.09
C GLY A 178 15.54 7.96 -0.46
N GLU A 179 15.14 6.94 0.31
CA GLU A 179 13.88 6.23 0.10
C GLU A 179 12.66 7.13 0.35
N LEU A 180 12.67 7.94 1.41
CA LEU A 180 11.65 8.95 1.67
C LEU A 180 11.56 9.97 0.53
N SER A 181 12.69 10.47 0.04
CA SER A 181 12.74 11.39 -1.10
C SER A 181 12.09 10.78 -2.35
N SER A 182 12.41 9.51 -2.64
CA SER A 182 11.83 8.77 -3.77
C SER A 182 10.31 8.57 -3.63
N GLN A 183 9.85 8.23 -2.42
CA GLN A 183 8.42 8.09 -2.12
C GLN A 183 7.67 9.42 -2.27
N LEU A 184 8.25 10.53 -1.77
CA LEU A 184 7.68 11.88 -1.92
C LEU A 184 7.62 12.31 -3.39
N ALA A 185 8.67 12.06 -4.17
CA ALA A 185 8.68 12.35 -5.60
C ALA A 185 7.59 11.57 -6.35
N SER A 186 7.44 10.28 -6.02
CA SER A 186 6.41 9.42 -6.58
C SER A 186 5.00 9.86 -6.19
N ALA A 187 4.79 10.25 -4.93
CA ALA A 187 3.52 10.79 -4.45
C ALA A 187 3.17 12.12 -5.14
N ARG A 188 4.13 13.05 -5.26
CA ARG A 188 3.97 14.31 -6.00
C ARG A 188 3.56 14.05 -7.45
N ASN A 189 4.24 13.12 -8.13
CA ASN A 189 3.95 12.80 -9.52
C ASN A 189 2.57 12.17 -9.70
N ARG A 190 2.10 11.36 -8.74
CA ARG A 190 0.74 10.81 -8.73
C ARG A 190 -0.30 11.91 -8.48
N TRP A 191 -0.05 12.77 -7.50
CA TRP A 191 -0.92 13.92 -7.20
C TRP A 191 -1.09 14.79 -8.44
N SER A 192 0.02 15.22 -9.05
CA SER A 192 0.02 16.07 -10.24
C SER A 192 -0.82 15.45 -11.37
N ARG A 193 -0.59 14.17 -11.69
CA ARG A 193 -1.40 13.45 -12.70
C ARG A 193 -2.88 13.40 -12.35
N GLY A 194 -3.22 13.15 -11.09
CA GLY A 194 -4.60 13.14 -10.60
C GLY A 194 -5.28 14.49 -10.74
N THR A 195 -4.61 15.58 -10.31
CA THR A 195 -5.13 16.95 -10.47
C THR A 195 -5.34 17.31 -11.94
N THR A 196 -4.38 17.01 -12.83
CA THR A 196 -4.53 17.31 -14.26
C THR A 196 -5.65 16.51 -14.91
N ALA A 197 -5.86 15.24 -14.50
CA ALA A 197 -6.98 14.44 -14.99
C ALA A 197 -8.33 15.02 -14.55
N VAL A 198 -8.46 15.40 -13.27
CA VAL A 198 -9.67 16.02 -12.73
C VAL A 198 -9.94 17.38 -13.40
N GLU A 199 -8.92 18.21 -13.60
CA GLU A 199 -9.07 19.48 -14.32
C GLU A 199 -9.58 19.26 -15.75
N LYS A 200 -9.00 18.30 -16.46
CA LYS A 200 -9.38 17.96 -17.83
C LYS A 200 -10.83 17.44 -17.94
N GLU A 201 -11.35 16.79 -16.91
CA GLU A 201 -12.76 16.38 -16.84
C GLU A 201 -13.69 17.51 -16.39
N ALA A 202 -13.22 18.40 -15.52
CA ALA A 202 -14.02 19.49 -14.96
C ALA A 202 -14.30 20.59 -15.98
N ASP A 203 -13.33 20.92 -16.84
CA ASP A 203 -13.46 21.97 -17.86
C ASP A 203 -14.63 21.77 -18.84
N PRO A 204 -14.80 20.61 -19.50
CA PRO A 204 -15.93 20.39 -20.40
C PRO A 204 -17.27 20.40 -19.65
N ARG A 205 -17.31 19.89 -18.41
CA ARG A 205 -18.53 19.93 -17.58
C ARG A 205 -18.91 21.35 -17.19
N ARG A 206 -17.94 22.20 -16.83
CA ARG A 206 -18.15 23.62 -16.54
C ARG A 206 -18.66 24.36 -17.78
N ALA A 207 -18.06 24.11 -18.95
CA ALA A 207 -18.51 24.70 -20.21
C ALA A 207 -19.96 24.30 -20.55
N GLN A 208 -20.30 23.01 -20.37
CA GLN A 208 -21.65 22.51 -20.58
C GLN A 208 -22.67 23.14 -19.63
N LEU A 209 -22.30 23.32 -18.35
CA LEU A 209 -23.15 23.95 -17.35
C LEU A 209 -23.43 25.42 -17.69
N THR A 210 -22.43 26.15 -18.19
CA THR A 210 -22.60 27.52 -18.66
C THR A 210 -23.53 27.60 -19.87
N GLN A 211 -23.40 26.68 -20.84
CA GLN A 211 -24.31 26.60 -21.98
C GLN A 211 -25.76 26.29 -21.57
N LEU A 212 -25.95 25.35 -20.63
CA LEU A 212 -27.28 25.01 -20.14
C LEU A 212 -27.94 26.19 -19.41
N ARG A 213 -27.17 26.93 -18.61
CA ARG A 213 -27.65 28.15 -17.95
C ARG A 213 -28.04 29.24 -18.95
N ALA A 214 -27.23 29.45 -20.00
CA ALA A 214 -27.56 30.41 -21.05
C ALA A 214 -28.84 30.02 -21.81
N LYS A 215 -29.03 28.72 -22.10
CA LYS A 215 -30.26 28.22 -22.72
C LYS A 215 -31.49 28.42 -21.82
N ALA A 216 -31.37 28.14 -20.53
CA ALA A 216 -32.46 28.37 -19.58
C ALA A 216 -32.84 29.85 -19.51
N ALA A 217 -31.87 30.74 -19.39
CA ALA A 217 -32.11 32.19 -19.37
C ALA A 217 -32.77 32.69 -20.67
N ASN A 218 -32.37 32.15 -21.82
CA ASN A 218 -33.01 32.49 -23.10
C ASN A 218 -34.47 32.00 -23.17
N LEU A 219 -34.79 30.84 -22.60
CA LEU A 219 -36.17 30.32 -22.57
C LEU A 219 -37.06 31.13 -21.64
N ASP A 220 -36.53 31.54 -20.48
CA ASP A 220 -37.25 32.39 -19.52
C ASP A 220 -37.50 33.82 -20.05
N ALA A 221 -36.65 34.29 -20.98
CA ALA A 221 -36.80 35.60 -21.61
C ALA A 221 -37.80 35.64 -22.78
N VAL A 222 -38.30 34.48 -23.25
CA VAL A 222 -39.37 34.45 -24.25
C VAL A 222 -40.71 34.69 -23.57
N GLU A 223 -41.14 35.96 -23.51
CA GLU A 223 -42.54 36.28 -23.25
C GLU A 223 -43.39 35.80 -24.44
N LEU A 224 -43.98 34.62 -24.29
CA LEU A 224 -44.97 34.12 -25.24
C LEU A 224 -46.24 34.95 -25.06
N ASP A 225 -46.50 35.85 -26.02
CA ASP A 225 -47.80 36.51 -26.18
C ASP A 225 -48.85 35.43 -26.55
N THR A 226 -49.38 34.84 -25.49
CA THR A 226 -50.30 33.71 -25.53
C THR A 226 -51.64 34.10 -26.14
N ASP A 227 -51.97 35.40 -26.15
CA ASP A 227 -53.18 35.93 -26.75
C ASP A 227 -53.05 36.07 -28.26
N SER A 228 -51.93 36.57 -28.79
CA SER A 228 -51.73 36.60 -30.25
C SER A 228 -51.60 35.19 -30.84
N LEU A 229 -50.89 34.29 -30.17
CA LEU A 229 -50.79 32.87 -30.59
C LEU A 229 -52.16 32.18 -30.59
N ASN A 230 -52.99 32.39 -29.56
CA ASN A 230 -54.36 31.86 -29.56
C ASN A 230 -55.22 32.47 -30.66
N THR A 231 -55.01 33.75 -30.99
CA THR A 231 -55.78 34.44 -32.04
C THR A 231 -55.43 33.90 -33.42
N VAL A 232 -54.14 33.73 -33.72
CA VAL A 232 -53.66 33.10 -34.97
C VAL A 232 -54.18 31.67 -35.07
N TRP A 233 -54.07 30.91 -33.99
CA TRP A 233 -54.55 29.53 -33.93
C TRP A 233 -56.05 29.39 -34.17
N ARG A 234 -56.86 30.23 -33.51
CA ARG A 234 -58.32 30.25 -33.71
C ARG A 234 -58.70 30.67 -35.13
N THR A 235 -57.92 31.56 -35.74
CA THR A 235 -58.14 32.02 -37.12
C THR A 235 -57.84 30.90 -38.11
N TRP A 236 -56.70 30.21 -37.94
CA TRP A 236 -56.34 29.05 -38.75
C TRP A 236 -57.38 27.92 -38.63
N LEU A 237 -57.82 27.59 -37.41
CA LEU A 237 -58.87 26.59 -37.19
C LEU A 237 -60.19 26.97 -37.87
N ARG A 238 -60.59 28.25 -37.85
CA ARG A 238 -61.78 28.72 -38.58
C ARG A 238 -61.63 28.58 -40.09
N GLN A 239 -60.47 28.91 -40.64
CA GLN A 239 -60.20 28.73 -42.07
C GLN A 239 -60.25 27.25 -42.46
N ALA A 240 -59.61 26.38 -41.68
CA ALA A 240 -59.64 24.93 -41.92
C ALA A 240 -61.06 24.35 -41.83
N ALA A 241 -61.85 24.77 -40.85
CA ALA A 241 -63.25 24.37 -40.72
C ALA A 241 -64.10 24.83 -41.92
N SER A 242 -63.84 26.02 -42.45
CA SER A 242 -64.56 26.54 -43.64
C SER A 242 -64.31 25.74 -44.91
N ILE A 243 -63.09 25.19 -45.06
CA ILE A 243 -62.72 24.35 -46.21
C ILE A 243 -63.41 22.98 -46.12
N LEU A 244 -63.59 22.46 -44.90
CA LEU A 244 -64.15 21.13 -44.67
C LEU A 244 -65.68 21.11 -44.46
N GLY A 245 -66.34 22.28 -44.39
CA GLY A 245 -67.80 22.39 -44.40
C GLY A 245 -68.52 22.00 -43.10
N GLU A 246 -67.81 21.79 -41.99
CA GLU A 246 -68.40 21.42 -40.69
C GLU A 246 -68.15 22.51 -39.63
N ALA A 247 -69.17 22.79 -38.80
CA ALA A 247 -69.04 23.69 -37.65
C ALA A 247 -68.33 22.96 -36.50
N MET A 248 -67.09 23.35 -36.20
CA MET A 248 -66.29 22.72 -35.14
C MET A 248 -66.58 23.30 -33.75
N GLU A 249 -67.07 22.47 -32.82
CA GLU A 249 -67.15 22.81 -31.39
C GLU A 249 -65.83 22.59 -30.65
N ALA A 250 -65.59 23.41 -29.62
CA ALA A 250 -64.29 23.58 -28.97
C ALA A 250 -63.85 22.42 -28.05
N SER A 251 -64.65 21.37 -27.85
CA SER A 251 -64.36 20.32 -26.87
C SER A 251 -63.51 19.16 -27.40
N ASP A 252 -63.40 18.95 -28.72
CA ASP A 252 -62.71 17.77 -29.29
C ASP A 252 -61.57 18.18 -30.27
N ARG A 253 -60.76 19.16 -29.85
CA ARG A 253 -59.77 19.87 -30.70
C ARG A 253 -58.66 18.98 -31.27
N SER A 254 -58.20 17.97 -30.53
CA SER A 254 -57.11 17.09 -30.97
C SER A 254 -57.56 16.12 -32.06
N ARG A 255 -58.74 15.50 -31.92
CA ARG A 255 -59.28 14.55 -32.91
C ARG A 255 -59.62 15.21 -34.23
N HIS A 256 -60.09 16.46 -34.19
CA HIS A 256 -60.35 17.22 -35.41
C HIS A 256 -59.05 17.57 -36.15
N LEU A 257 -57.98 17.88 -35.43
CA LEU A 257 -56.68 18.21 -36.04
C LEU A 257 -56.09 17.03 -36.82
N ASP A 258 -56.15 15.83 -36.26
CA ASP A 258 -55.73 14.61 -36.95
C ASP A 258 -56.58 14.35 -38.21
N ARG A 259 -57.89 14.60 -38.16
CA ARG A 259 -58.78 14.46 -39.32
C ARG A 259 -58.50 15.49 -40.41
N ILE A 260 -58.27 16.76 -40.05
CA ILE A 260 -57.92 17.84 -40.99
C ILE A 260 -56.59 17.52 -41.67
N LEU A 261 -55.57 17.12 -40.90
CA LEU A 261 -54.27 16.73 -41.46
C LEU A 261 -54.37 15.49 -42.37
N THR A 262 -55.25 14.55 -42.03
CA THR A 262 -55.50 13.37 -42.87
C THR A 262 -56.22 13.74 -44.18
N ALA A 263 -57.22 14.62 -44.13
CA ALA A 263 -57.95 15.10 -45.30
C ALA A 263 -57.05 15.93 -46.24
N LEU A 264 -56.22 16.83 -45.70
CA LEU A 264 -55.26 17.61 -46.47
C LEU A 264 -54.18 16.72 -47.12
N ARG A 265 -53.73 15.66 -46.45
CA ARG A 265 -52.82 14.67 -47.03
C ARG A 265 -53.47 13.88 -48.18
N LEU A 266 -54.77 13.60 -48.09
CA LEU A 266 -55.52 12.93 -49.15
C LEU A 266 -55.74 13.83 -50.38
N GLU A 267 -55.97 15.13 -50.20
CA GLU A 267 -56.05 16.08 -51.32
C GLU A 267 -54.69 16.33 -51.97
N GLN A 268 -53.61 16.41 -51.20
CA GLN A 268 -52.24 16.53 -51.75
C GLN A 268 -51.80 15.31 -52.57
N GLY A 269 -52.37 14.13 -52.31
CA GLY A 269 -52.11 12.93 -53.12
C GLY A 269 -52.93 12.83 -54.41
N ARG A 270 -53.84 13.79 -54.66
CA ARG A 270 -54.78 13.79 -55.79
C ARG A 270 -54.52 14.92 -56.81
N LEU A 271 -53.53 15.78 -56.53
CA LEU A 271 -52.90 16.76 -57.41
C LEU A 271 -51.60 16.18 -57.98
#